data_AF-Q9ANT3-F1
#
_entry.id   AF-Q9ANT3-F1
#
_cell.length_a   1.000
_cell.length_b   1.000
_cell.length_c   1.000
_cell.angle_alpha   90.00
_cell.angle_beta   90.00
_cell.angle_gamma   90.00
#
_symmetry.space_group_name_H-M   'P 1'
#
loop_
_entity.id
_entity.type
_entity.pdbx_description
1 polymer ?
#
loop_
_entity_poly.entity_id
_entity_poly.type
_entity_poly.pdbx_seq_one_letter_code
_entity_poly.pdbx_strand_id
1 'polypeptide(L)'
;IYFEPLALSDGSISLSVQNISAGSLSLPTSEVLQIVKAYDLPDFVQVESKKNQIVINLPKIKLASNLYIKVNQIDLVKGNFIFDFMKKA
;
A
#
# COMPACT_ATOMS: atom_id res chain seq x y z
N ILE A 1 6.88 11.47 4.68
CA ILE A 1 5.52 10.92 4.46
C ILE A 1 5.22 10.00 5.63
N TYR A 2 4.08 10.19 6.28
CA TYR A 2 3.62 9.34 7.38
C TYR A 2 2.37 8.59 6.94
N PHE A 3 2.34 7.28 7.18
CA PHE A 3 1.21 6.42 6.86
C PHE A 3 1.02 5.34 7.91
N GLU A 4 -0.21 4.85 8.02
CA GLU A 4 -0.59 3.73 8.87
C GLU A 4 -1.06 2.57 8.00
N PRO A 5 -0.44 1.39 8.11
CA PRO A 5 -0.83 0.24 7.33
C PRO A 5 -1.93 -0.57 8.03
N LEU A 6 -2.72 -1.25 7.21
CA LEU A 6 -3.68 -2.26 7.62
C LEU A 6 -3.58 -3.45 6.68
N ALA A 7 -3.42 -4.65 7.24
CA ALA A 7 -3.58 -5.90 6.51
C ALA A 7 -5.07 -6.12 6.20
N LEU A 8 -5.41 -6.23 4.92
CA LEU A 8 -6.77 -6.49 4.46
C LEU A 8 -7.04 -7.99 4.38
N SER A 9 -8.30 -8.39 4.48
CA SER A 9 -8.72 -9.80 4.47
C SER A 9 -8.41 -10.53 3.16
N ASP A 10 -8.28 -9.80 2.06
CA ASP A 10 -7.89 -10.32 0.75
C ASP A 10 -6.37 -10.51 0.60
N GLY A 11 -5.59 -10.16 1.63
CA GLY A 11 -4.14 -10.24 1.59
C GLY A 11 -3.43 -9.01 1.02
N SER A 12 -4.17 -7.94 0.73
CA SER A 12 -3.64 -6.64 0.33
C SER A 12 -3.22 -5.79 1.54
N ILE A 13 -2.39 -4.77 1.32
CA ILE A 13 -2.09 -3.75 2.32
C ILE A 13 -2.84 -2.46 1.97
N SER A 14 -3.60 -1.92 2.91
CA SER A 14 -4.08 -0.54 2.85
C SER A 14 -3.11 0.36 3.60
N LEU A 15 -2.68 1.46 2.98
CA LEU A 15 -1.88 2.52 3.59
C LEU A 15 -2.75 3.77 3.71
N SER A 16 -3.14 4.12 4.93
CA SER A 16 -3.75 5.40 5.25
C SER A 16 -2.67 6.46 5.36
N VAL A 17 -2.63 7.41 4.43
CA VAL A 17 -1.62 8.47 4.38
C VAL A 17 -2.03 9.60 5.31
N GLN A 18 -1.34 9.72 6.44
CA GLN A 18 -1.67 10.66 7.50
C GLN A 18 -1.15 12.08 7.19
N ASN A 19 0.08 12.18 6.67
CA ASN A 19 0.68 13.48 6.34
C ASN A 19 1.76 13.36 5.27
N ILE A 20 1.85 14.40 4.43
CA ILE A 20 2.93 14.60 3.47
C ILE A 20 3.55 15.99 3.74
N SER A 21 4.88 16.02 3.87
CA SER A 21 5.64 17.25 4.11
C SER A 21 6.87 17.34 3.22
N ALA A 22 7.23 18.57 2.86
CA ALA A 22 8.46 18.93 2.16
C ALA A 22 9.23 19.95 3.04
N GLY A 23 10.19 19.46 3.81
CA GLY A 23 10.79 20.26 4.89
C GLY A 23 9.74 20.61 5.95
N SER A 24 9.59 21.90 6.27
CA SER A 24 8.55 22.42 7.17
C SER A 24 7.20 22.65 6.49
N LEU A 25 7.10 22.53 5.17
CA LEU A 25 5.88 22.76 4.43
C LEU A 25 4.99 21.51 4.50
N SER A 26 3.82 21.61 5.13
CA SER A 26 2.78 20.59 5.05
C SER A 26 2.05 20.71 3.71
N LEU A 27 1.93 19.60 2.98
CA LEU A 27 1.26 19.54 1.69
C LEU A 27 -0.11 18.88 1.84
N PRO A 28 -1.14 19.30 1.08
CA PRO A 28 -2.43 18.63 1.09
C PRO A 28 -2.32 17.21 0.52
N THR A 29 -2.58 16.20 1.37
CA THR A 29 -2.36 14.80 1.02
C THR A 29 -3.12 14.38 -0.24
N SER A 30 -4.37 14.79 -0.38
CA SER A 30 -5.23 14.42 -1.51
C SER A 30 -4.73 14.97 -2.85
N GLU A 31 -4.13 16.16 -2.86
CA GLU A 31 -3.55 16.78 -4.05
C GLU A 31 -2.26 16.08 -4.46
N VAL A 32 -1.39 15.78 -3.49
CA VAL A 32 -0.18 15.01 -3.76
C VAL A 32 -0.52 13.61 -4.28
N LEU A 33 -1.52 12.93 -3.69
CA LEU A 33 -1.95 11.62 -4.18
C LEU A 33 -2.60 11.67 -5.56
N GLN A 34 -3.23 12.78 -5.96
CA GLN A 34 -3.68 12.96 -7.35
C GLN A 34 -2.50 12.99 -8.32
N ILE A 35 -1.40 13.64 -7.94
CA ILE A 35 -0.16 13.64 -8.72
C ILE A 35 0.43 12.23 -8.76
N VAL A 36 0.52 11.53 -7.62
CA VAL A 36 1.00 10.13 -7.55
C VAL A 36 0.19 9.22 -8.46
N LYS A 37 -1.14 9.38 -8.50
CA LYS A 37 -2.04 8.60 -9.36
C LYS A 37 -1.77 8.78 -10.86
N ALA A 38 -1.17 9.90 -11.27
CA ALA A 38 -0.86 10.18 -12.66
C ALA A 38 0.46 9.54 -13.15
N TYR A 39 1.27 8.97 -12.25
CA TYR A 39 2.47 8.21 -12.63
C TYR A 39 2.12 6.83 -13.17
N ASP A 40 3.09 6.22 -13.86
CA ASP A 40 3.02 4.82 -14.27
C ASP A 40 3.25 3.92 -13.04
N LEU A 41 2.15 3.64 -12.33
CA LEU A 41 2.14 2.76 -11.17
C LEU A 41 1.91 1.31 -11.62
N PRO A 42 2.55 0.32 -10.97
CA PRO A 42 2.24 -1.07 -11.22
C PRO A 42 0.75 -1.39 -11.04
N ASP A 43 0.24 -2.35 -11.81
CA ASP A 43 -1.17 -2.79 -11.80
C ASP A 43 -1.70 -3.26 -10.43
N PHE A 44 -0.80 -3.62 -9.51
CA PHE A 44 -1.12 -3.98 -8.14
C PHE A 44 -1.23 -2.79 -7.17
N VAL A 45 -0.91 -1.56 -7.60
CA VAL A 45 -0.99 -0.35 -6.75
C VAL A 45 -2.21 0.48 -7.14
N GLN A 46 -3.06 0.81 -6.17
CA GLN A 46 -4.24 1.65 -6.35
C GLN A 46 -4.14 2.89 -5.47
N VAL A 47 -4.44 4.06 -6.03
CA VAL A 47 -4.39 5.34 -5.30
C VAL A 47 -5.79 5.95 -5.21
N GLU A 48 -6.28 6.05 -3.98
CA GLU A 48 -7.57 6.60 -3.61
C GLU A 48 -7.36 7.98 -2.97
N SER A 49 -7.00 8.97 -3.80
CA SER A 49 -6.61 10.31 -3.35
C SER A 49 -7.64 11.01 -2.47
N LYS A 50 -8.94 10.86 -2.78
CA LYS A 50 -10.05 11.41 -1.99
C LYS A 50 -10.16 10.80 -0.59
N LYS A 51 -9.63 9.60 -0.39
CA LYS A 51 -9.63 8.87 0.89
C LYS A 51 -8.27 8.94 1.59
N ASN A 52 -7.31 9.68 1.03
CA ASN A 52 -5.92 9.69 1.49
C ASN A 52 -5.34 8.27 1.62
N GLN A 53 -5.70 7.37 0.70
CA GLN A 53 -5.41 5.94 0.84
C GLN A 53 -4.65 5.42 -0.39
N ILE A 54 -3.70 4.51 -0.14
CA ILE A 54 -3.04 3.71 -1.17
C ILE A 54 -3.29 2.25 -0.84
N VAL A 55 -3.69 1.44 -1.82
CA VAL A 55 -3.87 -0.01 -1.65
C VAL A 55 -2.83 -0.75 -2.49
N ILE A 56 -2.06 -1.62 -1.85
CA ILE A 56 -1.09 -2.51 -2.48
C ILE A 56 -1.70 -3.91 -2.50
N ASN A 57 -2.12 -4.35 -3.68
CA ASN A 57 -2.73 -5.64 -3.93
C ASN A 57 -1.64 -6.72 -4.06
N LEU A 58 -1.03 -7.11 -2.95
CA LEU A 58 0.06 -8.11 -2.94
C LEU A 58 -0.24 -9.40 -3.75
N PRO A 59 -1.47 -9.97 -3.72
CA PRO A 59 -1.77 -11.18 -4.50
C PRO A 59 -1.71 -10.98 -6.03
N LYS A 60 -1.75 -9.73 -6.51
CA LYS A 60 -1.64 -9.39 -7.94
C LYS A 60 -0.20 -9.23 -8.42
N ILE A 61 0.78 -9.21 -7.52
CA ILE A 61 2.20 -9.15 -7.89
C ILE A 61 2.54 -10.37 -8.77
N LYS A 62 3.12 -10.10 -9.95
CA LYS A 62 3.53 -11.14 -10.90
C LYS A 62 4.77 -11.85 -10.36
N LEU A 63 4.58 -13.09 -9.91
CA LEU A 63 5.64 -14.01 -9.48
C LEU A 63 5.72 -15.20 -10.44
N ALA A 64 6.60 -16.17 -10.16
CA ALA A 64 6.66 -17.43 -10.90
C ALA A 64 5.26 -18.06 -11.03
N SER A 65 5.01 -18.72 -12.16
CA SER A 65 3.70 -19.21 -12.57
C SER A 65 3.12 -20.18 -11.54
N ASN A 66 2.23 -19.66 -10.67
CA ASN A 66 1.50 -20.30 -9.55
C ASN A 66 1.82 -19.76 -8.15
N LEU A 67 2.68 -18.76 -7.96
CA LEU A 67 2.93 -18.18 -6.65
C LEU A 67 2.18 -16.85 -6.47
N TYR A 68 1.79 -16.56 -5.24
CA TYR A 68 1.32 -15.25 -4.81
C TYR A 68 1.77 -14.95 -3.38
N ILE A 69 1.84 -13.67 -3.03
CA ILE A 69 2.15 -13.21 -1.68
C ILE A 69 0.90 -12.54 -1.11
N LYS A 70 0.67 -12.70 0.19
CA LYS A 70 -0.32 -11.92 0.94
C LYS A 70 0.29 -11.41 2.24
N VAL A 71 -0.21 -10.29 2.73
CA VAL A 71 0.09 -9.85 4.11
C VAL A 71 -0.80 -10.64 5.08
N ASN A 72 -0.21 -11.08 6.17
CA ASN A 72 -0.93 -11.67 7.31
C ASN A 72 -0.96 -10.67 8.47
N GLN A 73 0.18 -10.06 8.79
CA GLN A 73 0.29 -9.04 9.83
C GLN A 73 1.24 -7.92 9.39
N ILE A 74 0.86 -6.69 9.70
CA ILE A 74 1.71 -5.52 9.54
C ILE A 74 1.51 -4.56 10.72
N ASP A 75 2.60 -4.27 11.44
CA ASP A 75 2.64 -3.34 12.56
C ASP A 75 3.97 -2.58 12.50
N LEU A 76 3.90 -1.31 12.08
CA LEU A 76 5.10 -0.46 11.96
C LEU A 76 5.71 -0.12 13.31
N VAL A 77 4.90 0.03 14.35
CA VAL A 77 5.36 0.49 15.67
C VAL A 77 6.18 -0.62 16.34
N LYS A 78 5.68 -1.86 16.25
CA LYS A 78 6.39 -3.04 16.80
C LYS A 78 7.41 -3.63 15.84
N GLY A 79 7.43 -3.20 14.58
CA GLY A 79 8.29 -3.76 13.54
C GLY A 79 7.91 -5.20 13.16
N ASN A 80 6.64 -5.58 13.32
CA ASN A 80 6.16 -6.91 12.98
C ASN A 80 5.59 -6.94 11.57
N PHE A 81 6.21 -7.72 10.70
CA PHE A 81 5.80 -7.88 9.31
C PHE A 81 5.76 -9.36 8.97
N ILE A 82 4.56 -9.90 8.75
CA ILE A 82 4.37 -11.32 8.45
C ILE A 82 3.68 -11.41 7.09
N PHE A 83 4.35 -12.08 6.17
CA PHE A 83 3.89 -12.31 4.80
C PHE A 83 3.87 -13.81 4.53
N ASP A 84 2.79 -14.27 3.92
CA ASP A 84 2.67 -15.67 3.52
C ASP A 84 2.97 -15.78 2.02
N PHE A 85 3.86 -16.71 1.67
CA PHE A 85 4.11 -17.14 0.31
C PHE A 85 3.25 -18.35 0.01
N MET A 86 2.35 -18.21 -0.95
CA MET A 86 1.29 -19.16 -1.22
C MET A 86 1.37 -19.66 -2.67
N LYS A 87 0.98 -20.91 -2.88
CA LYS A 87 0.77 -21.48 -4.22
C LYS A 87 -0.71 -21.35 -4.58
N LYS A 88 -1.01 -20.85 -5.78
CA LYS A 88 -2.35 -20.85 -6.38
C LYS A 88 -2.79 -22.31 -6.55
N ALA A 89 -3.97 -22.62 -6.01
CA ALA A 89 -4.62 -23.92 -6.17
C ALA A 89 -4.99 -24.16 -7.64
#